data_AF-A0A2E0BP83-F1
#
_entry.id   AF-A0A2E0BP83-F1
#
_cell.length_a   1.000
_cell.length_b   1.000
_cell.length_c   1.000
_cell.angle_alpha   90.00
_cell.angle_beta   90.00
_cell.angle_gamma   90.00
#
_symmetry.space_group_name_H-M   'P 1'
#
loop_
_entity.id
_entity.type
_entity.pdbx_description
1 polymer ?
#
loop_
_entity_poly.entity_id
_entity_poly.type
_entity_poly.pdbx_seq_one_letter_code
_entity_poly.pdbx_strand_id
1 'polypeptide(L)'
;MWPFSKKVRHAVRSPGWSKLRNEHIEKQPYCQACGSYKRPEVHHIVPVHVDPSKELDPDNLITLCDKYCHFIFGHLMNYKSWNSNVIEDSEVYYNKIKKKPFK
;
A
#
# COMPACT_ATOMS: atom_id res chain seq x y z
N MET A 1 28.71 -12.79 27.50
CA MET A 1 28.89 -11.82 26.39
C MET A 1 27.73 -11.97 25.44
N TRP A 2 26.78 -11.03 25.47
CA TRP A 2 25.57 -11.06 24.67
C TRP A 2 25.88 -10.52 23.27
N PRO A 3 25.76 -11.29 22.17
CA PRO A 3 25.92 -10.72 20.85
C PRO A 3 24.60 -10.09 20.43
N PHE A 4 24.67 -8.81 20.08
CA PHE A 4 23.56 -8.03 19.57
C PHE A 4 22.94 -8.72 18.35
N SER A 5 21.69 -9.19 18.49
CA SER A 5 20.87 -9.56 17.34
C SER A 5 20.61 -8.29 16.53
N LYS A 6 21.11 -8.25 15.29
CA LYS A 6 20.67 -7.29 14.26
C LYS A 6 19.17 -7.52 14.10
N LYS A 7 18.34 -6.73 14.80
CA LYS A 7 16.90 -6.72 14.59
C LYS A 7 16.65 -6.47 13.11
N VAL A 8 16.13 -7.50 12.45
CA VAL A 8 15.65 -7.46 11.08
C VAL A 8 14.69 -6.28 10.97
N ARG A 9 15.11 -5.22 10.26
CA ARG A 9 14.34 -3.96 10.14
C ARG A 9 13.10 -4.10 9.25
N HIS A 10 13.06 -5.15 8.42
CA HIS A 10 11.96 -5.47 7.52
C HIS A 10 11.72 -6.98 7.55
N ALA A 11 10.49 -7.43 7.78
CA ALA A 11 10.15 -8.84 7.69
C ALA A 11 10.65 -9.43 6.36
N VAL A 12 11.27 -10.61 6.41
CA VAL A 12 11.66 -11.35 5.20
C VAL A 12 10.37 -11.64 4.44
N ARG A 13 10.25 -11.07 3.24
CA ARG A 13 9.09 -11.27 2.37
C ARG A 13 9.06 -12.69 1.83
N SER A 14 7.86 -13.23 1.62
CA SER A 14 7.72 -14.48 0.89
C SER A 14 8.37 -14.38 -0.51
N PRO A 15 9.04 -15.43 -1.03
CA PRO A 15 9.63 -15.43 -2.38
C PRO A 15 8.62 -15.08 -3.49
N GLY A 16 7.34 -15.38 -3.28
CA GLY A 16 6.26 -15.06 -4.22
C GLY A 16 5.93 -13.56 -4.31
N TRP A 17 6.38 -12.75 -3.35
CA TRP A 17 5.99 -11.34 -3.26
C TRP A 17 6.40 -10.54 -4.49
N SER A 18 7.60 -10.75 -5.02
CA SER A 18 8.09 -10.02 -6.18
C SER A 18 7.20 -10.23 -7.41
N LYS A 19 6.77 -11.49 -7.64
CA LYS A 19 5.88 -11.86 -8.75
C LYS A 19 4.51 -11.21 -8.59
N LEU A 20 3.86 -11.42 -7.44
CA LEU A 20 2.54 -10.87 -7.16
C LEU A 20 2.52 -9.34 -7.23
N ARG A 21 3.56 -8.68 -6.70
CA ARG A 21 3.72 -7.23 -6.77
C ARG A 21 3.72 -6.72 -8.22
N ASN A 22 4.43 -7.40 -9.11
CA ASN A 22 4.52 -7.00 -10.51
C ASN A 22 3.18 -7.21 -11.23
N GLU A 23 2.56 -8.38 -11.06
CA GLU A 23 1.22 -8.68 -11.60
C GLU A 23 0.17 -7.66 -11.14
N HIS A 24 0.22 -7.26 -9.86
CA HIS A 24 -0.68 -6.26 -9.31
C HIS A 24 -0.46 -4.86 -9.91
N ILE A 25 0.79 -4.44 -10.08
CA ILE A 25 1.11 -3.14 -10.70
C ILE A 25 0.71 -3.12 -12.18
N GLU A 26 0.82 -4.23 -12.90
CA GLU A 26 0.34 -4.34 -14.28
C GLU A 26 -1.19 -4.20 -14.35
N LYS A 27 -1.92 -4.86 -13.44
CA LYS A 27 -3.39 -4.76 -13.33
C LYS A 27 -3.86 -3.37 -12.87
N GLN A 28 -3.12 -2.74 -11.96
CA GLN A 28 -3.48 -1.50 -11.31
C GLN A 28 -2.30 -0.50 -11.31
N PRO A 29 -1.95 0.08 -12.48
CA PRO A 29 -0.72 0.87 -12.64
C PRO A 29 -0.81 2.31 -12.10
N TYR A 30 -2.00 2.75 -11.68
CA TYR A 30 -2.25 4.08 -11.15
C TYR A 30 -2.57 4.02 -9.66
N CYS A 31 -2.17 5.06 -8.92
CA CYS A 31 -2.59 5.28 -7.55
C CYS A 31 -4.13 5.36 -7.47
N GLN A 32 -4.74 4.51 -6.65
CA GLN A 32 -6.19 4.44 -6.50
C GLN A 32 -6.78 5.65 -5.77
N ALA A 33 -5.96 6.42 -5.07
CA ALA A 33 -6.42 7.64 -4.38
C ALA A 33 -6.34 8.89 -5.28
N CYS A 34 -5.28 9.06 -6.07
CA CYS A 34 -5.04 10.31 -6.80
C CYS A 34 -4.89 10.17 -8.32
N GLY A 35 -4.90 8.94 -8.85
CA GLY A 35 -4.75 8.66 -10.28
C GLY A 35 -3.33 8.83 -10.84
N SER A 36 -2.32 9.14 -10.00
CA SER A 36 -0.93 9.26 -10.45
C SER A 36 -0.34 7.91 -10.87
N TYR A 37 0.32 7.86 -12.02
CA TYR A 37 1.17 6.74 -12.46
C TYR A 37 2.63 6.87 -11.99
N LYS A 38 2.98 7.99 -11.34
CA LYS A 38 4.35 8.24 -10.87
C LYS A 38 4.59 7.44 -9.60
N ARG A 39 5.63 6.59 -9.63
CA ARG A 39 6.15 5.82 -8.49
C ARG A 39 5.03 5.05 -7.75
N PRO A 40 4.33 4.14 -8.44
CA PRO A 40 3.30 3.32 -7.82
C PRO A 40 3.93 2.30 -6.87
N GLU A 41 3.34 2.17 -5.70
CA GLU A 41 3.70 1.19 -4.68
C GLU A 41 2.51 0.31 -4.37
N VAL A 42 2.78 -0.94 -4.00
CA VAL A 42 1.75 -1.88 -3.55
C VAL A 42 1.64 -1.80 -2.03
N HIS A 43 0.45 -1.47 -1.57
CA HIS A 43 0.09 -1.44 -0.16
C HIS A 43 -0.76 -2.66 0.19
N HIS A 44 -0.46 -3.31 1.31
CA HIS A 44 -1.28 -4.39 1.87
C HIS A 44 -2.48 -3.80 2.62
N ILE A 45 -3.70 -4.16 2.25
CA ILE A 45 -4.94 -3.68 2.89
C ILE A 45 -4.99 -4.16 4.36
N VAL A 46 -4.77 -5.45 4.56
CA VAL A 46 -4.48 -6.06 5.86
C VAL A 46 -2.96 -6.24 5.98
N PRO A 47 -2.29 -5.55 6.91
CA PRO A 47 -0.84 -5.66 7.05
C PRO A 47 -0.38 -7.07 7.41
N VAL A 48 0.78 -7.46 6.87
CA VAL A 48 1.37 -8.79 7.11
C VAL A 48 1.61 -9.09 8.60
N HIS A 49 1.88 -8.08 9.43
CA HIS A 49 2.08 -8.28 10.88
C HIS A 49 0.76 -8.54 11.64
N VAL A 50 -0.39 -8.19 11.04
CA VAL A 50 -1.72 -8.48 11.57
C VAL A 50 -2.16 -9.87 11.12
N ASP A 51 -1.99 -10.17 9.83
CA ASP A 51 -2.34 -11.46 9.24
C ASP A 51 -1.30 -11.88 8.18
N PRO A 52 -0.31 -12.71 8.55
CA PRO A 52 0.71 -13.19 7.61
C PRO A 52 0.15 -14.03 6.47
N SER A 53 -1.02 -14.66 6.63
CA SER A 53 -1.61 -15.52 5.59
C SER A 53 -2.02 -14.73 4.34
N LYS A 54 -2.21 -13.42 4.48
CA LYS A 54 -2.61 -12.50 3.41
C LYS A 54 -1.45 -11.82 2.69
N GLU A 55 -0.20 -12.19 2.97
CA GLU A 55 0.95 -11.57 2.28
C GLU A 55 0.89 -11.76 0.76
N LEU A 56 0.49 -12.97 0.32
CA LEU A 56 0.40 -13.37 -1.09
C LEU A 56 -1.04 -13.43 -1.61
N ASP A 57 -1.98 -12.80 -0.91
CA ASP A 57 -3.38 -12.71 -1.36
C ASP A 57 -3.51 -11.55 -2.37
N PRO A 58 -3.86 -11.82 -3.65
CA PRO A 58 -4.01 -10.78 -4.66
C PRO A 58 -5.14 -9.80 -4.38
N ASP A 59 -6.13 -10.19 -3.56
CA ASP A 59 -7.26 -9.32 -3.19
C ASP A 59 -6.93 -8.45 -1.96
N ASN A 60 -5.78 -8.68 -1.31
CA ASN A 60 -5.31 -7.92 -0.15
C ASN A 60 -4.39 -6.73 -0.54
N LEU A 61 -4.46 -6.25 -1.78
CA LEU A 61 -3.52 -5.26 -2.32
C LEU A 61 -4.22 -4.04 -2.92
N ILE A 62 -3.63 -2.86 -2.74
CA ILE A 62 -4.03 -1.61 -3.38
C ILE A 62 -2.81 -0.82 -3.85
N THR A 63 -2.87 -0.22 -5.03
CA THR A 63 -1.79 0.61 -5.57
C THR A 63 -1.94 2.05 -5.05
N LEU A 64 -0.91 2.57 -4.38
CA LEU A 64 -0.84 3.95 -3.91
C LEU A 64 0.48 4.58 -4.35
N CYS A 65 0.52 5.89 -4.57
CA CYS A 65 1.79 6.57 -4.89
C CYS A 65 2.63 6.81 -3.63
N ASP A 66 3.95 6.67 -3.78
CA ASP A 66 4.95 6.86 -2.71
C ASP A 66 4.90 8.27 -2.09
N LYS A 67 4.57 9.28 -2.91
CA LYS A 67 4.74 10.69 -2.56
C LYS A 67 3.91 11.12 -1.37
N TYR A 68 2.63 10.73 -1.34
CA TYR A 68 1.67 11.17 -0.32
C TYR A 68 0.61 10.11 0.00
N CYS A 69 0.07 9.45 -1.03
CA CYS A 69 -1.14 8.65 -0.85
C CYS A 69 -0.89 7.38 -0.02
N HIS A 70 0.27 6.75 -0.16
CA HIS A 70 0.61 5.60 0.66
C HIS A 70 0.65 5.96 2.16
N PHE A 71 1.27 7.09 2.50
CA PHE A 71 1.35 7.57 3.88
C PHE A 71 0.00 8.03 4.44
N ILE A 72 -0.77 8.79 3.65
CA ILE A 72 -2.06 9.36 4.08
C ILE A 72 -3.16 8.29 4.11
N PHE A 73 -3.39 7.60 2.99
CA PHE A 73 -4.52 6.67 2.85
C PHE A 73 -4.19 5.28 3.36
N GLY A 74 -2.97 4.79 3.15
CA GLY A 74 -2.58 3.47 3.65
C GLY A 74 -2.25 3.46 5.14
N HIS A 75 -1.63 4.54 5.64
CA HIS A 75 -1.07 4.59 6.98
C HIS A 75 -1.65 5.67 7.90
N LEU A 76 -2.64 6.46 7.46
CA LEU A 76 -3.24 7.53 8.28
C LEU A 76 -2.20 8.47 8.90
N MET A 77 -1.17 8.82 8.11
CA MET A 77 -0.04 9.66 8.52
C MET A 77 0.80 9.07 9.69
N ASN A 78 0.75 7.75 9.89
CA ASN A 78 1.58 7.05 10.85
C ASN A 78 1.91 5.63 10.34
N TYR A 79 3.16 5.37 9.94
CA TYR A 79 3.57 4.04 9.43
C TYR A 79 3.39 2.87 10.42
N LYS A 80 3.15 3.16 11.71
CA LYS A 80 2.78 2.13 12.70
C LYS A 80 1.28 1.79 12.69
N SER A 81 0.47 2.53 11.96
CA SER A 81 -0.97 2.34 11.76
C SER A 81 -1.26 1.82 10.36
N TRP A 82 -2.48 1.33 10.15
CA TRP A 82 -3.04 1.03 8.83
C TRP A 82 -4.48 1.54 8.76
N ASN A 83 -4.96 1.82 7.56
CA ASN A 83 -6.35 2.19 7.35
C ASN A 83 -7.19 0.97 6.98
N SER A 84 -8.12 0.56 7.85
CA SER A 84 -9.03 -0.57 7.55
C SER A 84 -10.00 -0.27 6.40
N ASN A 85 -10.20 1.00 6.06
CA ASN A 85 -11.08 1.47 4.98
C ASN A 85 -10.28 2.10 3.83
N VAL A 86 -9.05 1.63 3.60
CA VAL A 86 -8.13 2.21 2.59
C VAL A 86 -8.72 2.25 1.18
N ILE A 87 -9.57 1.28 0.83
CA ILE A 87 -10.24 1.23 -0.47
C ILE A 87 -11.26 2.37 -0.56
N GLU A 88 -12.17 2.43 0.40
CA GLU A 88 -13.28 3.39 0.45
C GLU A 88 -12.75 4.82 0.51
N ASP A 89 -11.78 5.10 1.37
CA ASP A 89 -11.19 6.44 1.52
C ASP A 89 -10.42 6.87 0.27
N SER A 90 -9.71 5.94 -0.38
CA SER A 90 -9.02 6.20 -1.64
C SER A 90 -10.02 6.54 -2.74
N GLU A 91 -11.12 5.78 -2.86
CA GLU A 91 -12.17 6.02 -3.84
C GLU A 91 -12.87 7.36 -3.61
N VAL A 92 -13.23 7.68 -2.37
CA VAL A 92 -13.84 8.97 -2.01
C VAL A 92 -12.93 10.12 -2.42
N TYR A 93 -11.64 10.03 -2.13
CA TYR A 93 -10.69 11.06 -2.51
C TYR A 93 -10.49 11.15 -4.02
N TYR A 94 -10.37 10.01 -4.71
CA TYR A 94 -10.23 9.96 -6.16
C TYR A 94 -11.41 10.61 -6.87
N ASN A 95 -12.64 10.36 -6.39
CA ASN A 95 -13.84 11.00 -6.90
C ASN A 95 -13.83 12.52 -6.71
N LYS A 96 -13.30 13.02 -5.59
CA LYS A 96 -13.10 14.47 -5.38
C LYS A 96 -12.07 15.03 -6.34
N ILE A 97 -10.99 14.30 -6.63
CA ILE A 97 -9.96 14.71 -7.61
C ILE A 97 -10.56 14.81 -9.01
N LYS A 98 -11.34 13.82 -9.45
CA LYS A 98 -12.00 13.83 -10.78
C LYS A 98 -12.98 14.99 -10.95
N LYS A 99 -13.65 15.39 -9.87
CA LYS A 99 -14.64 16.48 -9.85
C LYS A 99 -14.05 17.81 -9.36
N LYS A 100 -12.72 17.92 -9.26
CA LYS A 100 -12.07 19.11 -8.69
C LYS A 100 -12.41 20.34 -9.54
N PRO A 101 -12.89 21.45 -8.93
CA PRO A 101 -13.17 22.66 -9.69
C PRO A 101 -11.88 23.29 -10.22
N PHE A 102 -11.96 23.81 -11.44
CA PHE A 102 -10.97 24.70 -12.03
C PHE A 102 -11.63 26.06 -12.31
N LYS A 103 -10.83 27.13 -12.26
CA LYS A 103 -11.23 28.45 -12.77
C LYS A 103 -10.80 28.56 -14.22
#